data_AF-A0A2G9YS00-F1
#
_entry.id   AF-A0A2G9YS00-F1
#
_cell.length_a   1.000
_cell.length_b   1.000
_cell.length_c   1.000
_cell.angle_alpha   90.00
_cell.angle_beta   90.00
_cell.angle_gamma   90.00
#
_symmetry.space_group_name_H-M   'P 1'
#
loop_
_entity.id
_entity.type
_entity.pdbx_description
1 polymer ?
#
loop_
_entity_poly.entity_id
_entity_poly.type
_entity_poly.pdbx_seq_one_letter_code
_entity_poly.pdbx_strand_id
1 'polypeptide(L)'
;MANLAKLSLSLLAICLLGSGLAVFAEGNNVQPEDLGVSSPNILPDSPLYIFKTWARGIQSFFTFDSLAKAKLKEKFANEKLMELKKMVEENKSSEKLESAIQNYQSGIEGVKKVTESIKEKAEENEQVSEFLDKFIQHQALHQQVLEKLEIQVPTEVFEKIKEVREQHLEKFGEVMTKLETKKEELQERLEKNLQEIQGKELEEKTIQIRDRVLEKIQQKEKSGLQVCIALWDPVC
;
A
#
# COMPACT_ATOMS: atom_id res chain seq x y z
N MET A 1 67.30 24.45 -46.60
CA MET A 1 67.06 23.27 -45.74
C MET A 1 65.62 23.40 -45.23
N ALA A 2 64.61 22.90 -45.95
CA ALA A 2 63.97 21.57 -45.80
C ALA A 2 63.46 21.38 -44.35
N ASN A 3 62.19 21.15 -43.99
CA ASN A 3 60.96 20.56 -44.58
C ASN A 3 59.75 21.23 -43.87
N LEU A 4 58.58 21.59 -44.41
CA LEU A 4 57.57 20.98 -45.29
C LEU A 4 56.87 19.70 -44.74
N ALA A 5 55.54 19.84 -44.60
CA ALA A 5 54.50 18.81 -44.39
C ALA A 5 54.38 18.26 -42.95
N LYS A 6 53.20 18.20 -42.30
CA LYS A 6 51.90 17.76 -42.82
C LYS A 6 50.71 18.40 -42.07
N LEU A 7 49.74 18.93 -42.85
CA LEU A 7 48.32 18.99 -42.45
C LEU A 7 47.80 17.56 -42.23
N SER A 8 47.06 17.34 -41.14
CA SER A 8 45.97 16.36 -41.14
C SER A 8 44.78 16.94 -40.40
N LEU A 9 43.84 17.44 -41.20
CA LEU A 9 42.45 17.65 -40.86
C LEU A 9 41.84 16.28 -40.53
N SER A 10 41.41 16.06 -39.29
CA SER A 10 40.48 14.98 -38.98
C SER A 10 39.37 15.52 -38.08
N LEU A 11 38.29 15.96 -38.72
CA LEU A 11 36.95 15.89 -38.13
C LEU A 11 36.70 14.45 -37.70
N LEU A 12 36.58 14.21 -36.40
CA LEU A 12 35.80 13.08 -35.89
C LEU A 12 34.77 13.64 -34.92
N ALA A 13 33.61 13.98 -35.47
CA ALA A 13 32.37 13.93 -34.74
C ALA A 13 32.05 12.46 -34.41
N ILE A 14 31.19 12.26 -33.40
CA ILE A 14 30.51 11.01 -33.02
C ILE A 14 31.23 10.22 -31.91
N CYS A 15 30.81 10.45 -30.66
CA CYS A 15 29.92 9.52 -29.97
C CYS A 15 29.42 10.15 -28.67
N LEU A 16 28.18 10.63 -28.71
CA LEU A 16 27.30 10.70 -27.56
C LEU A 16 27.25 9.31 -26.91
N LEU A 17 28.00 9.09 -25.83
CA LEU A 17 27.61 8.11 -24.83
C LEU A 17 26.71 8.83 -23.83
N GLY A 18 25.50 9.11 -24.32
CA GLY A 18 24.36 9.23 -23.44
C GLY A 18 23.93 7.81 -23.05
N SER A 19 24.04 7.49 -21.77
CA SER A 19 23.04 6.69 -21.08
C SER A 19 23.14 7.05 -19.61
N GLY A 20 22.07 7.66 -19.13
CA GLY A 20 22.06 8.50 -17.95
C GLY A 20 22.65 7.86 -16.70
N LEU A 21 23.37 8.69 -15.94
CA LEU A 21 23.13 8.71 -14.51
C LEU A 21 21.62 8.86 -14.34
N ALA A 22 20.95 7.76 -14.01
CA ALA A 22 19.63 7.80 -13.43
C ALA A 22 19.77 8.68 -12.19
N VAL A 23 19.43 9.95 -12.33
CA VAL A 23 19.00 10.78 -11.22
C VAL A 23 17.74 10.06 -10.73
N PHE A 24 17.92 9.12 -9.80
CA PHE A 24 16.81 8.57 -9.06
C PHE A 24 16.17 9.76 -8.35
N ALA A 25 14.96 10.10 -8.78
CA ALA A 25 14.15 11.09 -8.12
C ALA A 25 14.10 10.73 -6.64
N GLU A 26 14.66 11.58 -5.78
CA GLU A 26 14.48 11.52 -4.33
C GLU A 26 13.02 11.90 -4.01
N GLY A 27 12.10 11.00 -4.33
CA GLY A 27 10.72 11.06 -3.90
C GLY A 27 10.59 10.35 -2.55
N ASN A 28 10.31 11.10 -1.48
CA ASN A 28 10.05 10.67 -0.10
C ASN A 28 9.84 9.15 0.08
N ASN A 29 10.89 8.43 0.46
CA ASN A 29 10.83 6.98 0.64
C ASN A 29 10.12 6.65 1.97
N VAL A 30 8.89 6.11 1.93
CA VAL A 30 8.12 5.72 3.13
C VAL A 30 8.93 4.75 3.98
N GLN A 31 9.22 5.11 5.22
CA GLN A 31 9.97 4.29 6.17
C GLN A 31 9.04 3.42 7.03
N PRO A 32 9.54 2.31 7.59
CA PRO A 32 8.77 1.47 8.52
C PRO A 32 8.16 2.26 9.69
N GLU A 33 8.88 3.26 10.19
CA GLU A 33 8.48 4.09 11.32
C GLU A 33 7.24 4.95 11.00
N ASP A 34 7.07 5.37 9.74
CA ASP A 34 5.88 6.08 9.26
C ASP A 34 4.60 5.22 9.38
N LEU A 35 4.76 3.90 9.39
CA LEU A 35 3.70 2.90 9.57
C LEU A 35 3.62 2.35 10.99
N GLY A 36 4.38 2.93 11.94
CA GLY A 36 4.44 2.49 13.34
C GLY A 36 5.03 1.08 13.51
N VAL A 37 5.87 0.62 12.58
CA VAL A 37 6.53 -0.69 12.62
C VAL A 37 8.05 -0.54 12.56
N SER A 38 8.76 -1.57 13.00
CA SER A 38 10.22 -1.59 12.90
C SER A 38 10.66 -2.13 11.54
N SER A 39 11.85 -1.71 11.09
CA SER A 39 12.53 -2.30 9.94
C SER A 39 12.54 -3.85 9.96
N PRO A 40 12.20 -4.51 8.84
CA PRO A 40 12.07 -5.97 8.81
C PRO A 40 13.42 -6.68 8.87
N ASN A 41 13.66 -7.39 9.96
CA ASN A 41 14.89 -8.19 10.16
C ASN A 41 14.75 -9.65 9.71
N ILE A 42 13.52 -10.16 9.59
CA ILE A 42 13.22 -11.52 9.13
C ILE A 42 12.23 -11.39 7.98
N LEU A 43 12.65 -11.89 6.81
CA LEU A 43 11.88 -11.88 5.57
C LEU A 43 11.16 -13.21 5.35
N PRO A 44 10.06 -13.22 4.55
CA PRO A 44 9.32 -14.43 4.20
C PRO A 44 10.14 -15.59 3.60
N ASP A 45 11.27 -15.30 2.95
CA ASP A 45 12.14 -16.31 2.34
C ASP A 45 13.19 -16.89 3.32
N SER A 46 13.17 -16.46 4.58
CA SER A 46 14.04 -17.00 5.64
C SER A 46 13.39 -18.16 6.39
N PRO A 47 14.12 -19.24 6.71
CA PRO A 47 13.62 -20.33 7.55
C PRO A 47 13.11 -19.87 8.92
N LEU A 48 13.67 -18.78 9.46
CA LEU A 48 13.26 -18.22 10.75
C LEU A 48 11.89 -17.53 10.70
N TYR A 49 11.33 -17.30 9.51
CA TYR A 49 10.01 -16.67 9.34
C TYR A 49 8.87 -17.52 9.91
N ILE A 50 9.08 -18.83 10.05
CA ILE A 50 8.14 -19.76 10.70
C ILE A 50 7.87 -19.31 12.14
N PHE A 51 8.90 -18.93 12.90
CA PHE A 51 8.76 -18.44 14.26
C PHE A 51 8.03 -17.10 14.32
N LYS A 52 8.28 -16.22 13.34
CA LYS A 52 7.56 -14.94 13.22
C LYS A 52 6.06 -15.18 13.01
N THR A 53 5.71 -16.08 12.10
CA THR A 53 4.32 -16.44 11.80
C THR A 53 3.62 -17.07 13.01
N TRP A 54 4.30 -17.98 13.72
CA TRP A 54 3.79 -18.58 14.94
C TRP A 54 3.56 -17.55 16.06
N ALA A 55 4.51 -16.64 16.28
CA ALA A 55 4.37 -15.55 17.25
C ALA A 55 3.18 -14.63 16.93
N ARG A 56 2.99 -14.26 15.65
CA ARG A 56 1.81 -13.50 15.19
C ARG A 56 0.50 -14.27 15.45
N GLY A 57 0.51 -15.58 15.26
CA GLY A 57 -0.62 -16.46 15.57
C GLY A 57 -0.99 -16.43 17.05
N ILE A 58 -0.01 -16.57 17.93
CA ILE A 58 -0.20 -16.49 19.40
C ILE A 58 -0.75 -15.12 19.80
N GLN A 59 -0.13 -14.03 19.35
CA GLN A 59 -0.61 -12.67 19.65
C GLN A 59 -2.07 -12.50 19.20
N SER A 60 -2.39 -12.96 17.98
CA SER A 60 -3.76 -12.89 17.45
C SER A 60 -4.75 -13.75 18.22
N PHE A 61 -4.34 -14.90 18.77
CA PHE A 61 -5.20 -15.79 19.54
C PHE A 61 -5.56 -15.19 20.91
N PHE A 62 -4.60 -14.55 21.58
CA PHE A 62 -4.81 -13.93 22.89
C PHE A 62 -5.34 -12.49 22.83
N THR A 63 -5.52 -11.91 21.64
CA THR A 63 -6.16 -10.60 21.46
C THR A 63 -7.65 -10.79 21.21
N PHE A 64 -8.47 -10.75 22.26
CA PHE A 64 -9.90 -11.06 22.14
C PHE A 64 -10.74 -9.88 21.62
N ASP A 65 -10.46 -8.67 22.09
CA ASP A 65 -11.16 -7.45 21.68
C ASP A 65 -11.05 -7.20 20.17
N SER A 66 -12.18 -6.85 19.54
CA SER A 66 -12.25 -6.68 18.08
C SER A 66 -11.42 -5.51 17.59
N LEU A 67 -11.45 -4.37 18.30
CA LEU A 67 -10.70 -3.18 17.93
C LEU A 67 -9.20 -3.38 18.12
N ALA A 68 -8.78 -3.96 19.25
CA ALA A 68 -7.40 -4.33 19.50
C ALA A 68 -6.89 -5.35 18.47
N LYS A 69 -7.74 -6.30 18.07
CA LYS A 69 -7.41 -7.27 17.02
C LYS A 69 -7.27 -6.60 15.65
N ALA A 70 -8.09 -5.60 15.32
CA ALA A 70 -7.94 -4.80 14.10
C ALA A 70 -6.62 -4.03 14.08
N LYS A 71 -6.29 -3.30 15.16
CA LYS A 71 -4.99 -2.63 15.35
C LYS A 71 -3.81 -3.60 15.19
N LEU A 72 -3.93 -4.81 15.73
CA LEU A 72 -2.90 -5.84 15.61
C LEU A 72 -2.76 -6.37 14.17
N LYS A 73 -3.88 -6.64 13.48
CA LYS A 73 -3.84 -7.11 12.08
C LYS A 73 -3.30 -6.04 11.15
N GLU A 74 -3.64 -4.77 11.39
CA GLU A 74 -3.11 -3.64 10.66
C GLU A 74 -1.59 -3.57 10.82
N LYS A 75 -1.09 -3.65 12.06
CA LYS A 75 0.36 -3.74 12.32
C LYS A 75 1.03 -4.87 11.51
N PHE A 76 0.42 -6.05 11.44
CA PHE A 76 0.97 -7.15 10.64
C PHE A 76 0.94 -6.87 9.14
N ALA A 77 -0.09 -6.18 8.63
CA ALA A 77 -0.14 -5.76 7.24
C ALA A 77 0.96 -4.75 6.92
N ASN A 78 1.18 -3.77 7.80
CA ASN A 78 2.27 -2.79 7.70
C ASN A 78 3.65 -3.49 7.66
N GLU A 79 3.89 -4.45 8.56
CA GLU A 79 5.12 -5.26 8.56
C GLU A 79 5.31 -6.03 7.25
N LYS A 80 4.26 -6.66 6.73
CA LYS A 80 4.31 -7.45 5.49
C LYS A 80 4.57 -6.58 4.26
N LEU A 81 4.03 -5.35 4.22
CA LEU A 81 4.35 -4.41 3.16
C LEU A 81 5.83 -4.01 3.20
N MET A 82 6.37 -3.75 4.38
CA MET A 82 7.79 -3.44 4.54
C MET A 82 8.69 -4.63 4.20
N GLU A 83 8.26 -5.86 4.52
CA GLU A 83 8.93 -7.09 4.07
C GLU A 83 8.96 -7.17 2.54
N LEU A 84 7.82 -6.95 1.86
CA LEU A 84 7.75 -6.91 0.40
C LEU A 84 8.67 -5.84 -0.18
N LYS A 85 8.62 -4.61 0.35
CA LYS A 85 9.49 -3.50 -0.07
C LYS A 85 10.97 -3.89 0.01
N LYS A 86 11.40 -4.44 1.16
CA LYS A 86 12.79 -4.89 1.34
C LYS A 86 13.17 -6.02 0.38
N MET A 87 12.25 -6.94 0.07
CA MET A 87 12.52 -8.00 -0.91
C MET A 87 12.68 -7.46 -2.33
N VAL A 88 11.95 -6.41 -2.71
CA VAL A 88 12.15 -5.72 -4.00
C VAL A 88 13.52 -5.03 -4.01
N GLU A 89 13.89 -4.31 -2.95
CA GLU A 89 15.21 -3.67 -2.80
C GLU A 89 16.36 -4.69 -2.87
N GLU A 90 16.18 -5.88 -2.31
CA GLU A 90 17.14 -6.99 -2.37
C GLU A 90 17.12 -7.78 -3.70
N ASN A 91 16.34 -7.33 -4.70
CA ASN A 91 16.22 -7.97 -6.01
C ASN A 91 15.89 -9.47 -5.93
N LYS A 92 14.96 -9.86 -5.04
CA LYS A 92 14.52 -11.26 -4.94
C LYS A 92 13.84 -11.71 -6.24
N SER A 93 13.83 -13.03 -6.46
CA SER A 93 13.18 -13.64 -7.63
C SER A 93 11.68 -13.34 -7.68
N SER A 94 11.08 -13.35 -8.88
CA SER A 94 9.64 -13.17 -9.07
C SER A 94 8.82 -14.06 -8.15
N GLU A 95 9.13 -15.36 -8.08
CA GLU A 95 8.45 -16.32 -7.19
C GLU A 95 8.44 -15.88 -5.72
N LYS A 96 9.57 -15.37 -5.20
CA LYS A 96 9.67 -14.89 -3.83
C LYS A 96 8.87 -13.59 -3.62
N LEU A 97 8.92 -12.69 -4.59
CA LEU A 97 8.15 -11.44 -4.55
C LEU A 97 6.64 -11.73 -4.59
N GLU A 98 6.21 -12.70 -5.39
CA GLU A 98 4.81 -13.12 -5.46
C GLU A 98 4.30 -13.68 -4.14
N SER A 99 5.10 -14.51 -3.47
CA SER A 99 4.78 -15.00 -2.13
C SER A 99 4.66 -13.83 -1.13
N ALA A 100 5.55 -12.83 -1.20
CA ALA A 100 5.48 -11.64 -0.36
C ALA A 100 4.25 -10.76 -0.66
N ILE A 101 3.88 -10.61 -1.94
CA ILE A 101 2.66 -9.92 -2.38
C ILE A 101 1.42 -10.61 -1.81
N GLN A 102 1.33 -11.94 -1.90
CA GLN A 102 0.23 -12.72 -1.32
C GLN A 102 0.17 -12.59 0.20
N ASN A 103 1.33 -12.56 0.87
CA ASN A 103 1.41 -12.35 2.31
C ASN A 103 0.82 -10.99 2.70
N TYR A 104 1.19 -9.92 2.00
CA TYR A 104 0.65 -8.57 2.19
C TYR A 104 -0.87 -8.53 1.94
N GLN A 105 -1.32 -9.05 0.80
CA GLN A 105 -2.75 -9.13 0.44
C GLN A 105 -3.57 -9.85 1.52
N SER A 106 -3.07 -10.98 2.02
CA SER A 106 -3.68 -11.71 3.15
C SER A 106 -3.69 -10.90 4.45
N GLY A 107 -2.67 -10.03 4.65
CA GLY A 107 -2.63 -9.08 5.76
C GLY A 107 -3.80 -8.11 5.73
N ILE A 108 -3.99 -7.42 4.60
CA ILE A 108 -5.09 -6.45 4.40
C ILE A 108 -6.46 -7.11 4.50
N GLU A 109 -6.64 -8.29 3.88
CA GLU A 109 -7.87 -9.07 4.03
C GLU A 109 -8.14 -9.43 5.50
N GLY A 110 -7.08 -9.72 6.25
CA GLY A 110 -7.14 -9.98 7.68
C GLY A 110 -7.64 -8.77 8.47
N VAL A 111 -7.23 -7.55 8.12
CA VAL A 111 -7.73 -6.30 8.74
C VAL A 111 -9.22 -6.17 8.46
N LYS A 112 -9.61 -6.23 7.19
CA LYS A 112 -11.02 -6.13 6.77
C LYS A 112 -11.92 -7.10 7.54
N LYS A 113 -11.56 -8.38 7.60
CA LYS A 113 -12.34 -9.41 8.30
C LYS A 113 -12.54 -9.14 9.78
N VAL A 114 -11.51 -8.66 10.48
CA VAL A 114 -11.65 -8.39 11.93
C VAL A 114 -12.44 -7.11 12.19
N THR A 115 -12.36 -6.13 11.28
CA THR A 115 -13.17 -4.91 11.33
C THR A 115 -14.66 -5.17 11.18
N GLU A 116 -15.06 -6.23 10.46
CA GLU A 116 -16.48 -6.66 10.39
C GLU A 116 -17.05 -7.00 11.77
N SER A 117 -16.20 -7.43 12.71
CA SER A 117 -16.57 -7.79 14.09
C SER A 117 -16.54 -6.59 15.06
N ILE A 118 -16.13 -5.40 14.62
CA ILE A 118 -16.24 -4.16 15.41
C ILE A 118 -17.69 -3.68 15.34
N LYS A 119 -18.31 -3.49 16.51
CA LYS A 119 -19.73 -3.11 16.61
C LYS A 119 -19.91 -1.61 16.57
N GLU A 120 -19.10 -0.87 17.34
CA GLU A 120 -19.19 0.58 17.39
C GLU A 120 -18.73 1.22 16.09
N LYS A 121 -19.25 2.42 15.86
CA LYS A 121 -18.83 3.30 14.76
C LYS A 121 -17.90 4.41 15.24
N ALA A 122 -17.23 5.07 14.31
CA ALA A 122 -16.28 6.15 14.61
C ALA A 122 -16.95 7.35 15.31
N GLU A 123 -18.24 7.57 15.05
CA GLU A 123 -19.09 8.58 15.69
C GLU A 123 -19.59 8.18 17.09
N GLU A 124 -19.49 6.89 17.45
CA GLU A 124 -19.99 6.34 18.72
C GLU A 124 -18.86 6.10 19.73
N ASN A 125 -17.65 5.82 19.24
CA ASN A 125 -16.51 5.42 20.07
C ASN A 125 -15.21 6.10 19.60
N GLU A 126 -14.63 6.91 20.49
CA GLU A 126 -13.39 7.67 20.25
C GLU A 126 -12.23 6.75 19.83
N GLN A 127 -12.10 5.56 20.41
CA GLN A 127 -11.03 4.63 20.06
C GLN A 127 -11.18 4.03 18.67
N VAL A 128 -12.42 3.89 18.17
CA VAL A 128 -12.71 3.49 16.78
C VAL A 128 -12.39 4.66 15.84
N SER A 129 -12.74 5.89 16.24
CA SER A 129 -12.34 7.12 15.55
C SER A 129 -10.82 7.22 15.36
N GLU A 130 -10.06 7.09 16.44
CA GLU A 130 -8.59 7.14 16.43
C GLU A 130 -7.98 6.03 15.57
N PHE A 131 -8.56 4.82 15.63
CA PHE A 131 -8.14 3.72 14.78
C PHE A 131 -8.35 4.06 13.31
N LEU A 132 -9.53 4.59 12.96
CA LEU A 132 -9.87 4.89 11.58
C LEU A 132 -8.98 6.00 11.00
N ASP A 133 -8.68 7.04 11.79
CA ASP A 133 -7.76 8.12 11.43
C ASP A 133 -6.38 7.56 11.08
N LYS A 134 -5.80 6.76 11.99
CA LYS A 134 -4.49 6.13 11.77
C LYS A 134 -4.50 5.16 10.60
N PHE A 135 -5.59 4.41 10.45
CA PHE A 135 -5.78 3.47 9.35
C PHE A 135 -5.74 4.17 8.00
N ILE A 136 -6.40 5.32 7.85
CA ILE A 136 -6.37 6.14 6.62
C ILE A 136 -4.95 6.54 6.27
N GLN A 137 -4.20 7.05 7.26
CA GLN A 137 -2.81 7.48 7.06
C GLN A 137 -1.94 6.31 6.58
N HIS A 138 -2.03 5.16 7.25
CA HIS A 138 -1.27 3.98 6.85
C HIS A 138 -1.68 3.43 5.47
N GLN A 139 -2.97 3.37 5.13
CA GLN A 139 -3.40 2.86 3.84
C GLN A 139 -2.99 3.78 2.68
N ALA A 140 -2.94 5.09 2.91
CA ALA A 140 -2.38 6.02 1.93
C ALA A 140 -0.89 5.79 1.70
N LEU A 141 -0.13 5.57 2.78
CA LEU A 141 1.27 5.18 2.69
C LEU A 141 1.45 3.81 2.00
N HIS A 142 0.55 2.86 2.24
CA HIS A 142 0.54 1.57 1.54
C HIS A 142 0.38 1.75 0.03
N GLN A 143 -0.56 2.60 -0.38
CA GLN A 143 -0.79 2.92 -1.77
C GLN A 143 0.47 3.53 -2.43
N GLN A 144 1.14 4.46 -1.76
CA GLN A 144 2.38 5.07 -2.24
C GLN A 144 3.52 4.06 -2.38
N VAL A 145 3.67 3.15 -1.41
CA VAL A 145 4.69 2.10 -1.48
C VAL A 145 4.40 1.18 -2.65
N LEU A 146 3.17 0.68 -2.79
CA LEU A 146 2.80 -0.22 -3.90
C LEU A 146 3.03 0.44 -5.27
N GLU A 147 2.63 1.70 -5.45
CA GLU A 147 2.92 2.51 -6.66
C GLU A 147 4.41 2.57 -6.99
N LYS A 148 5.26 2.77 -5.98
CA LYS A 148 6.71 2.81 -6.17
C LYS A 148 7.29 1.43 -6.48
N LEU A 149 6.76 0.37 -5.88
CA LEU A 149 7.24 -0.99 -6.11
C LEU A 149 6.87 -1.48 -7.51
N GLU A 150 5.71 -1.11 -8.05
CA GLU A 150 5.30 -1.46 -9.42
C GLU A 150 6.39 -1.13 -10.44
N ILE A 151 6.96 0.07 -10.39
CA ILE A 151 7.97 0.51 -11.37
C ILE A 151 9.37 -0.07 -11.14
N GLN A 152 9.58 -0.81 -10.05
CA GLN A 152 10.88 -1.39 -9.66
C GLN A 152 10.97 -2.89 -9.89
N VAL A 153 9.88 -3.53 -10.31
CA VAL A 153 9.80 -4.98 -10.48
C VAL A 153 9.71 -5.38 -11.96
N PRO A 154 10.06 -6.63 -12.32
CA PRO A 154 9.83 -7.16 -13.65
C PRO A 154 8.33 -7.15 -14.04
N THR A 155 8.04 -7.14 -15.35
CA THR A 155 6.67 -7.06 -15.90
C THR A 155 5.71 -8.10 -15.32
N GLU A 156 6.17 -9.32 -15.06
CA GLU A 156 5.35 -10.38 -14.44
C GLU A 156 4.86 -9.99 -13.04
N VAL A 157 5.74 -9.39 -12.23
CA VAL A 157 5.44 -8.99 -10.86
C VAL A 157 4.68 -7.65 -10.85
N PHE A 158 4.94 -6.78 -11.83
CA PHE A 158 4.23 -5.50 -12.02
C PHE A 158 2.71 -5.70 -12.05
N GLU A 159 2.21 -6.63 -12.87
CA GLU A 159 0.76 -6.87 -12.97
C GLU A 159 0.17 -7.39 -11.65
N LYS A 160 0.94 -8.18 -10.89
CA LYS A 160 0.51 -8.69 -9.57
C LYS A 160 0.46 -7.59 -8.51
N ILE A 161 1.44 -6.69 -8.48
CA ILE A 161 1.41 -5.54 -7.57
C ILE A 161 0.24 -4.62 -7.93
N LYS A 162 0.01 -4.38 -9.23
CA LYS A 162 -1.13 -3.59 -9.72
C LYS A 162 -2.46 -4.19 -9.29
N GLU A 163 -2.64 -5.51 -9.44
CA GLU A 163 -3.84 -6.20 -8.97
C GLU A 163 -4.03 -6.05 -7.45
N VAL A 164 -2.97 -6.30 -6.68
CA VAL A 164 -3.03 -6.18 -5.22
C VAL A 164 -3.26 -4.74 -4.76
N ARG A 165 -2.81 -3.75 -5.52
CA ARG A 165 -3.09 -2.33 -5.28
C ARG A 165 -4.58 -2.00 -5.49
N GLU A 166 -5.20 -2.52 -6.54
CA GLU A 166 -6.66 -2.38 -6.74
C GLU A 166 -7.46 -3.02 -5.60
N GLN A 167 -7.06 -4.23 -5.21
CA GLN A 167 -7.71 -4.92 -4.11
C GLN A 167 -7.48 -4.21 -2.78
N HIS A 168 -6.29 -3.67 -2.54
CA HIS A 168 -6.00 -2.85 -1.36
C HIS A 168 -6.98 -1.68 -1.24
N LEU A 169 -7.20 -0.92 -2.33
CA LEU A 169 -8.13 0.23 -2.33
C LEU A 169 -9.58 -0.19 -2.12
N GLU A 170 -9.98 -1.34 -2.64
CA GLU A 170 -11.29 -1.92 -2.36
C GLU A 170 -11.44 -2.21 -0.85
N LYS A 171 -10.50 -2.92 -0.23
CA LYS A 171 -10.57 -3.29 1.20
C LYS A 171 -10.45 -2.05 2.10
N PHE A 172 -9.69 -1.04 1.66
CA PHE A 172 -9.64 0.26 2.32
C PHE A 172 -11.04 0.90 2.35
N GLY A 173 -11.71 1.02 1.19
CA GLY A 173 -13.07 1.55 1.12
C GLY A 173 -14.09 0.75 1.95
N GLU A 174 -13.94 -0.58 2.00
CA GLU A 174 -14.79 -1.45 2.82
C GLU A 174 -14.63 -1.23 4.33
N VAL A 175 -13.38 -1.08 4.80
CA VAL A 175 -13.11 -0.77 6.21
C VAL A 175 -13.67 0.61 6.57
N MET A 176 -13.46 1.61 5.70
CA MET A 176 -13.99 2.96 5.88
C MET A 176 -15.51 2.94 6.03
N THR A 177 -16.23 2.36 5.08
CA THR A 177 -17.70 2.28 5.10
C THR A 177 -18.24 1.40 6.24
N LYS A 178 -17.47 0.40 6.70
CA LYS A 178 -17.86 -0.42 7.85
C LYS A 178 -17.81 0.37 9.17
N LEU A 179 -16.86 1.29 9.32
CA LEU A 179 -16.63 2.01 10.58
C LEU A 179 -17.17 3.44 10.60
N GLU A 180 -17.37 4.06 9.44
CA GLU A 180 -17.96 5.39 9.28
C GLU A 180 -19.10 5.30 8.26
N THR A 181 -20.33 5.49 8.72
CA THR A 181 -21.53 5.28 7.88
C THR A 181 -22.01 6.55 7.19
N LYS A 182 -21.63 7.71 7.73
CA LYS A 182 -22.01 9.00 7.17
C LYS A 182 -21.04 9.38 6.08
N LYS A 183 -21.55 9.61 4.87
CA LYS A 183 -20.74 9.88 3.69
C LYS A 183 -19.93 11.16 3.83
N GLU A 184 -20.53 12.20 4.40
CA GLU A 184 -19.89 13.50 4.61
C GLU A 184 -18.72 13.38 5.61
N GLU A 185 -18.93 12.70 6.74
CA GLU A 185 -17.89 12.45 7.76
C GLU A 185 -16.77 11.59 7.19
N LEU A 186 -17.09 10.57 6.37
CA LEU A 186 -16.11 9.73 5.69
C LEU A 186 -15.22 10.57 4.77
N GLN A 187 -15.82 11.46 3.98
CA GLN A 187 -15.09 12.35 3.07
C GLN A 187 -14.20 13.34 3.84
N GLU A 188 -14.74 14.00 4.85
CA GLU A 188 -13.99 14.96 5.67
C GLU A 188 -12.83 14.28 6.39
N ARG A 189 -13.07 13.11 6.99
CA ARG A 189 -12.03 12.32 7.66
C ARG A 189 -10.93 11.89 6.70
N LEU A 190 -11.30 11.46 5.49
CA LEU A 190 -10.33 11.09 4.46
C LEU A 190 -9.48 12.29 4.04
N GLU A 191 -10.10 13.44 3.77
CA GLU A 191 -9.37 14.65 3.41
C GLU A 191 -8.43 15.13 4.51
N LYS A 192 -8.94 15.23 5.74
CA LYS A 192 -8.15 15.65 6.92
C LYS A 192 -6.93 14.76 7.11
N ASN A 193 -7.12 13.44 7.20
CA ASN A 193 -6.03 12.53 7.52
C ASN A 193 -5.01 12.40 6.39
N LEU A 194 -5.43 12.55 5.13
CA LEU A 194 -4.50 12.52 4.00
C LEU A 194 -3.68 13.82 3.88
N GLN A 195 -4.21 14.96 4.34
CA GLN A 195 -3.46 16.23 4.43
C GLN A 195 -2.38 16.19 5.52
N GLU A 196 -2.59 15.41 6.58
CA GLU A 196 -1.62 15.25 7.67
C GLU A 196 -0.38 14.44 7.25
N ILE A 197 -0.44 13.70 6.13
CA ILE A 197 0.70 12.97 5.59
C ILE A 197 1.68 13.97 4.94
N GLN A 198 2.87 14.12 5.51
CA GLN A 198 3.81 15.19 5.16
C GLN A 198 4.36 15.08 3.71
N GLY A 199 4.30 16.19 2.95
CA GLY A 199 5.05 16.41 1.71
C GLY A 199 4.32 17.28 0.68
N LYS A 200 5.03 18.16 -0.03
CA LYS A 200 4.43 18.99 -1.11
C LYS A 200 4.11 18.20 -2.39
N GLU A 201 4.85 17.12 -2.65
CA GLU A 201 4.54 16.14 -3.71
C GLU A 201 3.37 15.22 -3.33
N LEU A 202 2.92 15.28 -2.06
CA LEU A 202 1.88 14.43 -1.54
C LEU A 202 0.47 14.97 -1.80
N GLU A 203 0.28 16.26 -2.07
CA GLU A 203 -1.07 16.84 -2.20
C GLU A 203 -1.84 16.26 -3.40
N GLU A 204 -1.20 16.16 -4.57
CA GLU A 204 -1.80 15.54 -5.76
C GLU A 204 -2.04 14.04 -5.58
N LYS A 205 -1.07 13.33 -4.99
CA LYS A 205 -1.20 11.89 -4.68
C LYS A 205 -2.30 11.64 -3.64
N THR A 206 -2.41 12.49 -2.63
CA THR A 206 -3.47 12.47 -1.63
C THR A 206 -4.84 12.63 -2.27
N ILE A 207 -5.00 13.61 -3.18
CA ILE A 207 -6.26 13.79 -3.92
C ILE A 207 -6.57 12.55 -4.76
N GLN A 208 -5.57 11.99 -5.46
CA GLN A 208 -5.74 10.78 -6.24
C GLN A 208 -6.17 9.58 -5.38
N ILE A 209 -5.52 9.37 -4.23
CA ILE A 209 -5.88 8.30 -3.28
C ILE A 209 -7.32 8.49 -2.81
N ARG A 210 -7.68 9.72 -2.40
CA ARG A 210 -9.02 10.06 -1.94
C ARG A 210 -10.06 9.72 -3.01
N ASP A 211 -9.88 10.24 -4.22
CA ASP A 211 -10.83 10.06 -5.32
C ASP A 211 -10.99 8.58 -5.69
N ARG A 212 -9.88 7.82 -5.71
CA ARG A 212 -9.90 6.38 -5.98
C ARG A 212 -10.61 5.57 -4.90
N VAL A 213 -10.42 5.89 -3.63
CA VAL A 213 -11.13 5.22 -2.53
C VAL A 213 -12.63 5.50 -2.63
N LEU A 214 -13.01 6.77 -2.86
CA LEU A 214 -14.41 7.16 -3.04
C LEU A 214 -15.04 6.48 -4.27
N GLU A 215 -14.28 6.30 -5.35
CA GLU A 215 -14.72 5.54 -6.52
C GLU A 215 -15.01 4.07 -6.16
N LYS A 216 -14.11 3.39 -5.43
CA LYS A 216 -14.32 1.99 -5.01
C LYS A 216 -15.55 1.84 -4.12
N ILE A 217 -15.77 2.78 -3.20
CA ILE A 217 -16.98 2.82 -2.36
C ILE A 217 -18.24 2.90 -3.23
N GLN A 218 -18.29 3.84 -4.18
CA GLN A 218 -19.45 4.02 -5.06
C GLN A 218 -19.68 2.82 -5.99
N GLN A 219 -18.62 2.21 -6.53
CA GLN A 219 -18.71 1.02 -7.37
C GLN A 219 -19.33 -0.14 -6.59
N LYS A 220 -18.92 -0.33 -5.34
CA LYS A 220 -19.45 -1.39 -4.48
C LYS A 220 -20.92 -1.18 -4.16
N GLU A 221 -21.33 0.04 -3.79
CA GLU A 221 -22.74 0.40 -3.56
C GLU A 221 -23.62 0.09 -4.78
N LYS A 222 -23.16 0.50 -5.99
CA LYS A 222 -23.88 0.22 -7.24
C LYS A 222 -23.97 -1.27 -7.53
N SER A 223 -22.89 -2.02 -7.30
CA SER A 223 -22.90 -3.48 -7.49
C SER A 223 -23.87 -4.19 -6.55
N GLY A 224 -23.93 -3.76 -5.28
CA GLY A 224 -24.90 -4.28 -4.31
C GLY A 224 -26.34 -3.98 -4.71
N LEU A 225 -26.62 -2.76 -5.15
CA LEU A 225 -27.94 -2.36 -5.63
C LEU A 225 -28.37 -3.17 -6.87
N GLN A 226 -27.45 -3.38 -7.82
CA GLN A 226 -27.72 -4.17 -9.02
C GLN A 226 -28.01 -5.65 -8.69
N VAL A 227 -27.33 -6.19 -7.68
CA VAL A 227 -27.60 -7.55 -7.16
C VAL A 227 -28.97 -7.61 -6.47
N CYS A 228 -29.35 -6.64 -5.64
CA CYS A 228 -30.69 -6.60 -5.02
C CYS A 228 -31.80 -6.49 -6.09
N ILE A 229 -31.61 -5.67 -7.13
CA ILE A 229 -32.57 -5.56 -8.26
C ILE A 229 -32.69 -6.89 -9.03
N ALA A 230 -31.58 -7.58 -9.25
CA ALA A 230 -31.58 -8.85 -9.98
C ALA A 230 -32.23 -10.00 -9.20
N LEU A 231 -32.20 -9.96 -7.86
CA LEU A 231 -32.65 -11.05 -7.00
C LEU A 231 -34.08 -10.89 -6.46
N TRP A 232 -34.75 -9.75 -6.63
CA TRP A 232 -36.09 -9.47 -6.03
C TRP A 232 -36.15 -9.85 -4.53
N ASP A 233 -35.05 -9.66 -3.81
CA ASP A 233 -34.97 -10.03 -2.40
C ASP A 233 -35.51 -8.88 -1.54
N PRO A 234 -36.61 -9.07 -0.77
CA PRO A 234 -37.18 -8.04 0.09
C PRO A 234 -36.40 -7.80 1.39
N VAL A 235 -35.23 -8.44 1.56
CA VAL A 235 -34.36 -8.32 2.75
C VAL A 235 -33.18 -7.36 2.52
N CYS A 236 -33.00 -6.84 1.30
CA CYS A 236 -32.48 -5.48 1.12
C CYS A 236 -33.63 -4.49 1.39
#